data_AF-A0A342D266-F1
#
_entry.id   AF-A0A342D266-F1
#
_cell.length_a   1.000
_cell.length_b   1.000
_cell.length_c   1.000
_cell.angle_alpha   90.00
_cell.angle_beta   90.00
_cell.angle_gamma   90.00
#
_symmetry.space_group_name_H-M   'P 1'
#
loop_
_entity.id
_entity.type
_entity.pdbx_description
1 polymer ?
#
loop_
_entity_poly.entity_id
_entity_poly.type
_entity_poly.pdbx_seq_one_letter_code
_entity_poly.pdbx_strand_id
1 'polypeptide(L)'
;MKMNFMILILLMIMLLFLKHPMSVGLNLILQTMNFTMIIYYSMNMSWFSYMLFIMMLGGLMILFIYMTSIASNEKFNFSLKIFIIMIILCIFMFFMMKNHFNEMNFYNQNMKFNNLIFIIKLFYNNSMFLTIFLISYLLITMIFSSYIINIFEGPIRKKN
;
A
#
# COMPACT_ATOMS: atom_id res chain seq x y z
N MET A 1 -3.27 -4.73 16.90
CA MET A 1 -3.45 -5.73 15.83
C MET A 1 -4.88 -5.88 15.36
N LYS A 2 -5.81 -6.43 16.17
CA LYS A 2 -7.22 -6.61 15.75
C LYS A 2 -7.86 -5.31 15.23
N MET A 3 -7.67 -4.20 15.95
CA MET A 3 -8.17 -2.88 15.51
C MET A 3 -7.60 -2.45 14.15
N ASN A 4 -6.28 -2.61 13.91
CA ASN A 4 -5.67 -2.25 12.63
C ASN A 4 -6.17 -3.14 11.48
N PHE A 5 -6.39 -4.44 11.71
CA PHE A 5 -7.01 -5.33 10.72
C PHE A 5 -8.44 -4.91 10.38
N MET A 6 -9.22 -4.55 11.40
CA MET A 6 -10.58 -4.03 11.22
C MET A 6 -10.59 -2.73 10.40
N ILE A 7 -9.67 -1.79 10.70
CA ILE A 7 -9.50 -0.55 9.93
C ILE A 7 -9.10 -0.86 8.49
N LEU A 8 -8.20 -1.83 8.26
CA LEU A 8 -7.80 -2.25 6.92
C LEU A 8 -9.00 -2.73 6.10
N ILE A 9 -9.84 -3.59 6.68
CA ILE A 9 -11.07 -4.08 6.01
C ILE A 9 -11.99 -2.93 5.64
N LEU A 10 -12.12 -1.93 6.52
CA LEU A 10 -12.96 -0.75 6.29
C LEU A 10 -12.43 0.10 5.12
N LEU A 11 -11.11 0.29 5.04
CA LEU A 11 -10.46 1.00 3.92
C LEU A 11 -10.59 0.24 2.59
N MET A 12 -10.55 -1.10 2.62
CA MET A 12 -10.77 -1.94 1.43
C MET A 12 -12.20 -1.83 0.91
N ILE A 13 -13.19 -1.84 1.80
CA ILE A 13 -14.59 -1.63 1.42
C ILE A 13 -14.78 -0.23 0.83
N MET A 14 -14.09 0.78 1.36
CA MET A 14 -14.12 2.14 0.80
C MET A 14 -13.64 2.23 -0.64
N LEU A 15 -12.58 1.50 -1.00
CA LEU A 15 -12.05 1.52 -2.35
C LEU A 15 -13.11 1.22 -3.41
N LEU A 16 -14.05 0.31 -3.10
CA LEU A 16 -15.10 -0.11 -4.04
C LEU A 16 -16.07 1.03 -4.40
N PHE A 17 -16.23 2.03 -3.51
CA PHE A 17 -17.22 3.10 -3.69
C PHE A 17 -16.60 4.43 -4.16
N LEU A 18 -15.28 4.58 -4.09
CA LEU A 18 -14.60 5.81 -4.47
C LEU A 18 -14.40 5.88 -5.99
N LYS A 19 -14.94 6.93 -6.60
CA LYS A 19 -14.84 7.15 -8.06
C LYS A 19 -13.79 8.18 -8.45
N HIS A 20 -13.57 9.17 -7.60
CA HIS A 20 -12.69 10.29 -7.93
C HIS A 20 -11.22 9.89 -7.73
N PRO A 21 -10.31 10.16 -8.69
CA PRO A 21 -8.91 9.71 -8.61
C PRO A 21 -8.20 10.23 -7.34
N MET A 22 -8.48 11.46 -6.92
CA MET A 22 -7.97 12.02 -5.65
C MET A 22 -8.41 11.22 -4.42
N SER A 23 -9.69 10.81 -4.33
CA SER A 23 -10.14 10.07 -3.16
C SER A 23 -9.64 8.63 -3.16
N VAL A 24 -9.53 8.01 -4.34
CA VAL A 24 -8.87 6.71 -4.50
C VAL A 24 -7.42 6.79 -4.02
N GLY A 25 -6.66 7.81 -4.45
CA GLY A 25 -5.28 8.02 -4.03
C GLY A 25 -5.13 8.22 -2.51
N LEU A 26 -5.96 9.06 -1.92
CA LEU A 26 -5.96 9.28 -0.47
C LEU A 26 -6.29 8.00 0.31
N ASN A 27 -7.26 7.22 -0.14
CA ASN A 27 -7.63 5.97 0.53
C ASN A 27 -6.51 4.92 0.45
N LEU A 28 -5.80 4.84 -0.68
CA LEU A 28 -4.64 3.95 -0.84
C LEU A 28 -3.47 4.37 0.07
N ILE A 29 -3.23 5.67 0.26
CA ILE A 29 -2.21 6.16 1.20
C ILE A 29 -2.55 5.72 2.65
N LEU A 30 -3.80 5.89 3.07
CA LEU A 30 -4.24 5.45 4.40
C LEU A 30 -4.15 3.94 4.59
N GLN A 31 -4.46 3.17 3.56
CA GLN A 31 -4.37 1.71 3.58
C GLN A 31 -2.91 1.24 3.67
N THR A 32 -2.01 1.83 2.90
CA THR A 32 -0.58 1.50 2.93
C THR A 32 0.06 1.84 4.29
N MET A 33 -0.31 2.98 4.90
CA MET A 33 0.09 3.31 6.28
C MET A 33 -0.38 2.26 7.30
N ASN A 34 -1.65 1.85 7.26
CA ASN A 34 -2.16 0.83 8.19
C ASN A 34 -1.51 -0.55 7.97
N PHE A 35 -1.27 -0.91 6.71
CA PHE A 35 -0.66 -2.18 6.35
C PHE A 35 0.79 -2.28 6.85
N THR A 36 1.59 -1.23 6.70
CA THR A 36 2.98 -1.24 7.18
C THR A 36 3.05 -1.29 8.70
N MET A 37 2.10 -0.68 9.42
CA MET A 37 1.96 -0.87 10.87
C MET A 37 1.63 -2.31 11.25
N ILE A 38 0.72 -2.98 10.54
CA ILE A 38 0.41 -4.40 10.79
C ILE A 38 1.67 -5.28 10.58
N ILE A 39 2.44 -5.01 9.54
CA ILE A 39 3.68 -5.75 9.26
C ILE A 39 4.72 -5.51 10.37
N TYR A 40 4.87 -4.27 10.81
CA TYR A 40 5.77 -3.93 11.90
C TYR A 40 5.42 -4.71 13.17
N TYR A 41 4.16 -4.69 13.60
CA TYR A 41 3.72 -5.38 14.81
C TYR A 41 3.74 -6.92 14.69
N SER A 42 3.70 -7.48 13.47
CA SER A 42 3.64 -8.95 13.27
C SER A 42 5.02 -9.56 13.17
N MET A 43 5.94 -8.90 12.48
CA MET A 43 7.29 -9.42 12.27
C MET A 43 8.31 -8.81 13.24
N ASN A 44 7.98 -7.72 13.95
CA ASN A 44 8.92 -6.95 14.78
C ASN A 44 10.17 -6.47 14.02
N MET A 45 10.10 -6.37 12.69
CA MET A 45 11.20 -5.95 11.81
C MET A 45 10.92 -4.56 11.24
N SER A 46 11.42 -3.51 11.91
CA SER A 46 11.23 -2.11 11.50
C SER A 46 11.72 -1.81 10.08
N TRP A 47 12.85 -2.41 9.68
CA TRP A 47 13.47 -2.14 8.38
C TRP A 47 12.61 -2.64 7.21
N PHE A 48 12.01 -3.83 7.36
CA PHE A 48 11.13 -4.39 6.34
C PHE A 48 9.83 -3.58 6.21
N SER A 49 9.20 -3.19 7.32
CA SER A 49 8.01 -2.31 7.29
C SER A 49 8.30 -0.95 6.66
N TYR A 50 9.51 -0.41 6.85
CA TYR A 50 9.93 0.87 6.28
C TYR A 50 10.16 0.79 4.76
N MET A 51 10.86 -0.24 4.28
CA MET A 51 11.08 -0.45 2.84
C MET A 51 9.76 -0.64 2.09
N LEU A 52 8.82 -1.40 2.66
CA LEU A 52 7.49 -1.56 2.09
C LEU A 52 6.71 -0.24 2.04
N PHE A 53 6.84 0.60 3.07
CA PHE A 53 6.17 1.90 3.10
C PHE A 53 6.65 2.82 1.97
N ILE A 54 7.98 2.93 1.78
CA ILE A 54 8.55 3.77 0.72
C ILE A 54 8.15 3.26 -0.66
N MET A 55 8.29 1.96 -0.92
CA MET A 55 7.99 1.41 -2.25
C MET A 55 6.52 1.62 -2.62
N MET A 56 5.59 1.39 -1.68
CA MET A 56 4.17 1.57 -1.96
C MET A 56 3.77 3.03 -2.09
N LEU A 57 4.29 3.94 -1.25
CA LEU A 57 4.02 5.37 -1.43
C LEU A 57 4.61 5.91 -2.73
N GLY A 58 5.83 5.51 -3.09
CA GLY A 58 6.47 5.94 -4.35
C GLY A 58 5.65 5.55 -5.58
N GLY A 59 5.19 4.30 -5.65
CA GLY A 59 4.33 3.83 -6.74
C GLY A 59 2.98 4.54 -6.80
N LEU A 60 2.36 4.79 -5.64
CA LEU A 60 1.07 5.50 -5.56
C LEU A 60 1.18 6.97 -6.00
N MET A 61 2.28 7.65 -5.68
CA MET A 61 2.48 9.04 -6.11
C MET A 61 2.61 9.17 -7.63
N ILE A 62 3.29 8.21 -8.28
CA ILE A 62 3.42 8.19 -9.75
C ILE A 62 2.05 7.98 -10.40
N LEU A 63 1.26 7.02 -9.91
CA LEU A 63 -0.12 6.79 -10.37
C LEU A 63 -1.01 8.01 -10.19
N PHE A 64 -0.85 8.72 -9.07
CA PHE A 64 -1.62 9.93 -8.79
C PHE A 64 -1.30 11.07 -9.77
N ILE A 65 -0.02 11.31 -10.06
CA ILE A 65 0.41 12.31 -11.07
C ILE A 65 -0.12 11.94 -12.46
N TYR A 66 -0.05 10.66 -12.84
CA TYR A 66 -0.57 10.20 -14.12
C TYR A 66 -2.08 10.45 -14.25
N MET A 67 -2.87 10.05 -13.26
CA MET A 67 -4.34 10.20 -13.30
C MET A 67 -4.77 11.68 -13.30
N THR A 68 -4.10 12.53 -12.53
CA THR A 68 -4.37 13.98 -12.53
C THR A 68 -3.92 14.68 -13.81
N SER A 69 -2.94 14.13 -14.53
CA SER A 69 -2.54 14.66 -15.84
C SER A 69 -3.52 14.31 -16.97
N ILE A 70 -4.30 13.24 -16.82
CA ILE A 70 -5.20 12.71 -17.86
C ILE A 70 -6.64 13.18 -17.67
N ALA A 71 -7.12 13.26 -16.43
CA ALA A 71 -8.45 13.78 -16.12
C ALA A 71 -8.32 15.24 -15.69
N SER A 72 -8.99 16.14 -16.43
CA SER A 72 -9.22 17.52 -15.99
C SER A 72 -9.83 17.50 -14.58
N ASN A 73 -9.37 18.38 -13.67
CA ASN A 73 -9.87 18.57 -12.30
C ASN A 73 -11.42 18.55 -12.20
N GLU A 74 -12.03 17.37 -12.18
CA GLU A 74 -13.45 17.23 -11.93
C GLU A 74 -13.72 17.71 -10.51
N LYS A 75 -14.81 18.46 -10.33
CA LYS A 75 -15.18 18.93 -9.00
C LYS A 75 -15.47 17.72 -8.13
N PHE A 76 -14.86 17.68 -6.95
CA PHE A 76 -15.04 16.59 -6.00
C PHE A 76 -16.50 16.52 -5.53
N ASN A 77 -17.24 15.53 -6.02
CA ASN A 77 -18.62 15.28 -5.60
C ASN A 77 -18.65 14.27 -4.45
N PHE A 78 -18.80 14.78 -3.24
CA PHE A 78 -18.97 13.94 -2.05
C PHE A 78 -20.38 13.32 -2.04
N SER A 79 -20.47 12.00 -1.90
CA SER A 79 -21.77 11.34 -1.78
C SER A 79 -22.09 11.07 -0.30
N LEU A 80 -23.18 11.69 0.17
CA LEU A 80 -23.69 11.49 1.53
C LEU A 80 -24.06 10.02 1.80
N LYS A 81 -24.50 9.28 0.76
CA LYS A 81 -24.82 7.86 0.86
C LYS A 81 -23.62 7.01 1.28
N ILE A 82 -22.46 7.23 0.67
CA ILE A 82 -21.22 6.53 1.07
C ILE A 82 -20.87 6.89 2.51
N PHE A 83 -21.00 8.16 2.90
CA PHE A 83 -20.68 8.60 4.26
C PHE A 83 -21.56 7.93 5.33
N ILE A 84 -22.87 7.77 5.07
CA ILE A 84 -23.78 7.09 6.00
C ILE A 84 -23.44 5.60 6.11
N ILE A 85 -23.18 4.93 4.99
CA ILE A 85 -22.73 3.53 4.99
C ILE A 85 -21.47 3.37 5.85
N MET A 86 -20.55 4.33 5.78
CA MET A 86 -19.31 4.32 6.55
C MET A 86 -19.53 4.47 8.04
N ILE A 87 -20.44 5.36 8.46
CA ILE A 87 -20.78 5.51 9.87
C ILE A 87 -21.37 4.21 10.43
N ILE A 88 -22.28 3.57 9.69
CA ILE A 88 -22.91 2.31 10.11
C ILE A 88 -21.86 1.20 10.26
N LEU A 89 -20.94 1.07 9.29
CA LEU A 89 -19.86 0.09 9.35
C LEU A 89 -18.94 0.36 10.55
N CYS A 90 -18.53 1.61 10.80
CA CYS A 90 -17.71 1.95 11.96
C CYS A 90 -18.38 1.57 13.29
N ILE A 91 -19.68 1.84 13.43
CA ILE A 91 -20.45 1.49 14.63
C ILE A 91 -20.50 -0.03 14.82
N PHE A 92 -20.78 -0.78 13.75
CA PHE A 92 -20.80 -2.24 13.81
C PHE A 92 -19.46 -2.82 14.27
N MET A 93 -18.36 -2.30 13.73
CA MET A 93 -17.02 -2.74 14.10
C MET A 93 -16.67 -2.40 15.55
N PHE A 94 -17.14 -1.26 16.06
CA PHE A 94 -16.96 -0.88 17.46
C PHE A 94 -17.69 -1.85 18.41
N PHE A 95 -18.91 -2.28 18.07
CA PHE A 95 -19.63 -3.29 18.86
C PHE A 95 -18.91 -4.64 18.86
N MET A 96 -18.35 -5.06 17.72
CA MET A 96 -17.59 -6.31 17.61
C MET A 96 -16.31 -6.31 18.45
N MET A 97 -15.68 -5.14 18.67
CA MET A 97 -14.50 -5.05 19.53
C MET A 97 -14.81 -5.31 21.00
N LYS A 98 -15.95 -4.84 21.51
CA LYS A 98 -16.28 -4.90 22.94
C LYS A 98 -16.35 -6.34 23.47
N ASN A 99 -16.74 -7.29 22.63
CA ASN A 99 -16.95 -8.68 23.03
C ASN A 99 -15.66 -9.53 23.09
N HIS A 100 -14.52 -9.05 22.59
CA HIS A 100 -13.29 -9.86 22.45
C HIS A 100 -12.04 -9.26 23.11
N PHE A 101 -12.18 -8.29 24.01
CA PHE A 101 -11.05 -7.59 24.64
C PHE A 101 -10.21 -8.46 25.60
N ASN A 102 -10.71 -9.62 26.05
CA ASN A 102 -10.07 -10.36 27.15
C ASN A 102 -9.07 -11.46 26.75
N GLU A 103 -8.91 -11.84 25.48
CA GLU A 103 -8.23 -13.11 25.16
C GLU A 103 -6.95 -13.07 24.33
N MET A 104 -6.32 -11.93 24.05
CA MET A 104 -5.10 -11.94 23.21
C MET A 104 -3.89 -11.25 23.83
N ASN A 105 -3.48 -11.73 25.00
CA ASN A 105 -2.12 -11.62 25.51
C ASN A 105 -1.21 -12.79 25.07
N PHE A 106 -1.49 -13.39 23.91
CA PHE A 106 -0.71 -14.52 23.36
C PHE A 106 -0.04 -14.16 22.04
N TYR A 107 0.81 -13.13 22.03
CA TYR A 107 1.95 -13.07 21.11
C TYR A 107 3.18 -12.58 21.87
N ASN A 108 3.39 -13.17 23.05
CA ASN A 108 4.70 -13.26 23.65
C ASN A 108 5.45 -14.38 22.92
N GLN A 109 6.05 -14.07 21.78
CA GLN A 109 7.18 -14.86 21.29
C GLN A 109 8.25 -13.89 20.83
N ASN A 110 9.23 -13.76 21.72
CA ASN A 110 10.53 -13.13 21.54
C ASN A 110 11.32 -13.80 20.40
N MET A 111 10.80 -13.79 19.17
CA MET A 111 11.60 -14.00 17.99
C MET A 111 12.22 -12.65 17.66
N LYS A 112 13.31 -12.30 18.35
CA LYS A 112 14.20 -11.22 17.91
C LYS A 112 14.87 -11.72 16.63
N PHE A 113 14.18 -11.58 15.50
CA PHE A 113 14.82 -11.71 14.21
C PHE A 113 15.81 -10.56 14.07
N ASN A 114 17.07 -10.89 13.78
CA ASN A 114 18.08 -9.87 13.54
C ASN A 114 17.96 -9.43 12.07
N ASN A 115 17.55 -8.17 11.84
CA ASN A 115 17.35 -7.58 10.50
C ASN A 115 18.52 -7.90 9.56
N LEU A 116 19.75 -7.78 10.07
CA LEU A 116 20.98 -7.97 9.31
C LEU A 116 21.16 -9.42 8.83
N ILE A 117 20.83 -10.41 9.65
CA ILE A 117 21.00 -11.83 9.30
C ILE A 117 20.02 -12.22 8.17
N PHE A 118 18.81 -11.67 8.19
CA PHE A 118 17.83 -11.92 7.13
C PHE A 118 18.28 -11.33 5.79
N ILE A 119 18.82 -10.11 5.79
CA ILE A 119 19.31 -9.43 4.58
C ILE A 119 20.53 -10.16 4.01
N ILE A 120 21.49 -10.54 4.86
CA ILE A 120 22.71 -11.24 4.43
C ILE A 120 22.35 -12.61 3.82
N LYS A 121 21.34 -13.29 4.37
CA LYS A 121 20.80 -14.54 3.81
C LYS A 121 20.19 -14.39 2.41
N LEU A 122 19.82 -13.19 1.96
CA LEU A 122 19.36 -13.01 0.56
C LEU A 122 20.53 -13.10 -0.42
N PHE A 123 21.70 -12.59 -0.04
CA PHE A 123 22.89 -12.53 -0.88
C PHE A 123 23.79 -13.76 -0.75
N TYR A 124 23.71 -14.48 0.37
CA TYR A 124 24.43 -15.73 0.60
C TYR A 124 23.45 -16.89 0.71
N ASN A 125 23.79 -18.04 0.10
CA ASN A 125 23.03 -19.30 0.10
C ASN A 125 22.04 -19.47 -1.09
N ASN A 126 21.17 -20.49 -1.04
CA ASN A 126 20.21 -20.90 -2.08
C ASN A 126 19.35 -19.78 -2.71
N SER A 127 19.19 -18.62 -2.06
CA SER A 127 18.45 -17.48 -2.61
C SER A 127 19.25 -16.60 -3.57
N MET A 128 20.57 -16.81 -3.72
CA MET A 128 21.41 -16.00 -4.61
C MET A 128 20.95 -16.08 -6.08
N PHE A 129 20.49 -17.25 -6.54
CA PHE A 129 19.94 -17.38 -7.89
C PHE A 129 18.66 -16.56 -8.07
N LEU A 130 17.80 -16.53 -7.05
CA LEU A 130 16.58 -15.72 -7.06
C LEU A 130 16.91 -14.22 -7.09
N THR A 131 17.93 -13.76 -6.36
CA THR A 131 18.33 -12.35 -6.37
C THR A 131 18.92 -11.94 -7.73
N ILE A 132 19.78 -12.77 -8.33
CA ILE A 132 20.31 -12.53 -9.69
C ILE A 132 19.14 -12.45 -10.70
N PHE A 133 18.19 -13.37 -10.62
CA PHE A 133 17.00 -13.36 -11.48
C PHE A 133 16.21 -12.05 -11.34
N LEU A 134 15.90 -11.62 -10.11
CA LEU A 134 15.16 -10.36 -9.87
C LEU A 134 15.90 -9.12 -10.39
N ILE A 135 17.23 -9.06 -10.25
CA ILE A 135 18.03 -7.95 -10.80
C ILE A 135 17.95 -7.95 -12.33
N SER A 136 18.12 -9.11 -12.97
CA SER A 136 18.00 -9.22 -14.43
C SER A 136 16.60 -8.86 -14.92
N TYR A 137 15.55 -9.25 -14.19
CA TYR A 137 14.16 -8.89 -14.49
C TYR A 137 13.96 -7.38 -14.44
N LEU A 138 14.38 -6.70 -13.36
CA LEU A 138 14.28 -5.25 -13.25
C LEU A 138 15.04 -4.53 -14.37
N LEU A 139 16.23 -5.01 -14.73
CA LEU A 139 17.02 -4.47 -15.85
C LEU A 139 16.27 -4.59 -17.17
N ILE A 140 15.73 -5.77 -17.48
CA ILE A 140 14.92 -6.01 -18.69
C ILE A 140 13.70 -5.10 -18.70
N THR A 141 12.98 -4.95 -17.58
CA THR A 141 11.80 -4.06 -17.52
C THR A 141 12.14 -2.59 -17.77
N MET A 142 13.31 -2.11 -17.34
CA MET A 142 13.80 -0.76 -17.65
C MET A 142 14.12 -0.58 -19.15
N ILE A 143 14.73 -1.58 -19.78
CA ILE A 143 14.99 -1.54 -21.23
C ILE A 143 13.66 -1.51 -21.99
N PHE A 144 12.71 -2.38 -21.64
CA PHE A 144 11.41 -2.39 -22.31
C PHE A 144 10.61 -1.11 -22.07
N SER A 145 10.60 -0.56 -20.84
CA SER A 145 9.89 0.69 -20.56
C SER A 145 10.45 1.86 -21.35
N SER A 146 11.79 1.99 -21.46
CA SER A 146 12.41 3.02 -22.31
C SER A 146 12.14 2.82 -23.80
N TYR A 147 12.07 1.57 -24.28
CA TYR A 147 11.68 1.27 -25.66
C TYR A 147 10.22 1.68 -25.95
N ILE A 148 9.29 1.42 -25.03
CA ILE A 148 7.88 1.82 -25.15
C ILE A 148 7.72 3.35 -25.17
N ILE A 149 8.52 4.07 -24.37
CA ILE A 149 8.46 5.54 -24.29
C ILE A 149 9.00 6.21 -25.56
N ASN A 150 9.86 5.56 -26.34
CA ASN A 150 10.51 6.13 -27.54
C ASN A 150 9.57 6.32 -28.76
N ILE A 151 8.26 6.37 -28.55
CA ILE A 151 7.30 6.81 -29.57
C ILE A 151 7.34 8.34 -29.60
N PHE A 152 7.81 8.90 -30.72
CA PHE A 152 7.86 10.34 -31.01
C PHE A 152 6.46 10.95 -31.16
N GLU A 153 5.64 10.92 -30.10
CA GLU A 153 4.44 11.74 -30.02
C GLU A 153 4.69 12.85 -29.00
N GLY A 154 4.39 14.08 -29.40
CA GLY A 154 4.72 15.29 -28.66
C GLY A 154 4.24 15.29 -27.19
N PRO A 155 4.64 16.29 -26.39
CA PRO A 155 4.36 16.31 -24.96
C PRO A 155 2.86 16.10 -24.69
N ILE A 156 2.55 15.22 -23.73
CA ILE A 156 1.19 14.85 -23.28
C ILE A 156 0.33 16.10 -22.96
N ARG A 157 0.98 17.23 -22.66
CA ARG A 157 0.33 18.55 -22.56
C ARG A 157 0.68 19.40 -23.77
N LYS A 158 -0.32 19.77 -24.58
CA LYS A 158 -0.21 20.93 -25.47
C LYS A 158 0.18 22.14 -24.59
N LYS A 159 1.28 22.80 -24.95
CA LYS A 159 1.60 24.12 -24.41
C LYS A 159 0.47 25.05 -24.85
N ASN A 160 -0.26 25.60 -23.87
CA ASN A 160 -1.01 26.83 -24.09
C ASN A 160 -0.01 27.98 -24.19
#